data_AF-A0A937TQN2-F1
#
_entry.id   AF-A0A937TQN2-F1
#
_cell.length_a   1.000
_cell.length_b   1.000
_cell.length_c   1.000
_cell.angle_alpha   90.00
_cell.angle_beta   90.00
_cell.angle_gamma   90.00
#
_symmetry.space_group_name_H-M   'P 1'
#
loop_
_entity.id
_entity.type
_entity.pdbx_description
1 polymer ?
#
loop_
_entity_poly.entity_id
_entity_poly.type
_entity_poly.pdbx_seq_one_letter_code
_entity_poly.pdbx_strand_id
1 'polypeptide(L)' 'MTKEEYLNNARILLNSSPGKDILEKQRDNGDILRYRISTGEFAVMANDGRIRTYFKTNYRYWLRQ' A
#
# COMPACT_ATOMS: atom_id res chain seq x y z
N MET A 1 -3.49 3.57 -16.82
CA MET A 1 -2.31 3.64 -15.94
C MET A 1 -1.17 2.96 -16.68
N THR A 2 -0.10 3.70 -16.93
CA THR A 2 1.14 3.16 -17.47
C THR A 2 1.91 2.39 -16.39
N LYS A 3 2.90 1.59 -16.80
CA LYS A 3 3.80 0.90 -15.86
C LYS A 3 4.54 1.89 -14.95
N GLU A 4 4.91 3.06 -15.49
CA GLU A 4 5.63 4.08 -14.74
C GLU A 4 4.74 4.75 -13.69
N GLU A 5 3.51 5.14 -14.06
CA GLU A 5 2.54 5.69 -13.11
C GLU A 5 2.22 4.69 -11.99
N TYR A 6 2.09 3.40 -12.32
CA TYR A 6 1.91 2.33 -11.33
C TYR A 6 3.06 2.33 -10.31
N LEU A 7 4.31 2.30 -10.78
CA LEU A 7 5.48 2.23 -9.91
C LEU A 7 5.64 3.51 -9.08
N ASN A 8 5.37 4.66 -9.67
CA ASN A 8 5.47 5.94 -8.97
C ASN A 8 4.44 6.03 -7.84
N ASN A 9 3.17 5.71 -8.11
CA ASN A 9 2.12 5.76 -7.09
C ASN A 9 2.35 4.74 -5.97
N ALA A 10 2.79 3.53 -6.31
CA ALA A 10 3.16 2.52 -5.34
C ALA A 10 4.28 3.01 -4.40
N ARG A 11 5.35 3.61 -4.95
CA ARG A 11 6.45 4.20 -4.17
C ARG A 11 5.97 5.34 -3.28
N ILE A 12 5.13 6.23 -3.80
CA ILE A 12 4.59 7.35 -3.02
C ILE A 12 3.84 6.82 -1.80
N LEU A 13 2.93 5.86 -1.98
CA LEU A 13 2.16 5.29 -0.87
C LEU A 13 3.07 4.53 0.12
N LEU A 14 3.98 3.69 -0.37
CA LEU A 14 4.88 2.86 0.45
C LEU A 14 6.00 3.64 1.14
N ASN A 15 6.23 4.90 0.78
CA ASN A 15 7.18 5.78 1.49
C ASN A 15 6.47 6.85 2.34
N SER A 16 5.15 6.99 2.24
CA SER A 16 4.39 7.95 3.05
C SER A 16 4.20 7.44 4.48
N SER A 17 4.40 8.30 5.47
CA SER A 17 4.20 7.92 6.88
C SER A 17 2.74 7.55 7.18
N PRO A 18 2.48 6.47 7.94
CA PRO A 18 1.15 6.15 8.42
C PRO A 18 0.54 7.28 9.26
N GLY A 19 -0.79 7.41 9.25
CA GLY A 19 -1.51 8.46 9.95
C GLY A 19 -3.00 8.48 9.65
N LYS A 20 -3.62 9.67 9.70
CA LYS A 20 -5.09 9.83 9.53
C LYS A 20 -5.62 9.25 8.21
N ASP A 21 -4.87 9.42 7.12
CA ASP A 21 -5.28 9.00 5.78
C ASP A 21 -4.60 7.71 5.32
N ILE A 22 -3.52 7.27 5.99
CA ILE A 22 -2.73 6.11 5.59
C ILE A 22 -2.68 5.12 6.72
N LEU A 23 -3.31 3.97 6.51
CA LEU A 23 -3.30 2.85 7.44
C LEU A 23 -2.14 1.92 7.11
N GLU A 24 -1.59 1.27 8.14
CA GLU A 24 -0.49 0.31 8.02
C GLU A 24 -0.81 -0.98 8.78
N LYS A 25 -0.36 -2.09 8.21
CA LYS A 25 -0.34 -3.43 8.82
C LYS A 25 0.97 -4.09 8.45
N GLN A 26 1.50 -4.90 9.35
CA GLN A 26 2.60 -5.80 9.09
C GLN A 26 2.09 -7.24 9.15
N ARG A 27 2.43 -8.06 8.16
CA ARG A 27 2.15 -9.51 8.15
C ARG A 27 3.26 -10.28 8.85
N ASP A 28 2.97 -11.50 9.29
CA ASP A 28 3.94 -12.40 9.95
C ASP A 28 5.20 -12.66 9.11
N ASN A 29 5.09 -12.61 7.77
CA ASN A 29 6.21 -12.76 6.84
C ASN A 29 7.07 -11.50 6.68
N GLY A 30 6.78 -10.44 7.43
CA GLY A 30 7.48 -9.16 7.39
C GLY A 30 7.01 -8.19 6.29
N ASP A 31 6.03 -8.56 5.46
CA ASP A 31 5.48 -7.64 4.47
C ASP A 31 4.76 -6.47 5.16
N ILE A 32 4.97 -5.27 4.64
CA ILE A 32 4.30 -4.04 5.07
C ILE A 32 3.21 -3.69 4.06
N LEU A 33 1.99 -3.52 4.55
CA LEU A 33 0.83 -3.15 3.78
C LEU A 33 0.44 -1.72 4.12
N ARG A 34 0.15 -0.91 3.10
CA ARG A 34 -0.40 0.43 3.28
C ARG A 34 -1.68 0.63 2.51
N TYR A 35 -2.61 1.35 3.12
CA TYR A 35 -3.89 1.71 2.52
C TYR A 35 -4.20 3.19 2.70
N ARG A 36 -4.47 3.91 1.61
CA ARG A 36 -4.93 5.30 1.64
C ARG A 36 -6.46 5.35 1.66
N ILE A 37 -7.03 5.92 2.72
CA ILE A 37 -8.48 5.98 2.93
C ILE A 37 -9.15 6.85 1.87
N SER A 38 -8.60 8.03 1.61
CA SER A 38 -9.18 9.02 0.69
C SER A 38 -9.29 8.56 -0.76
N THR A 39 -8.36 7.73 -1.23
CA THR A 39 -8.27 7.32 -2.66
C THR A 39 -8.54 5.84 -2.90
N GLY A 40 -8.60 5.04 -1.84
CA GLY A 40 -8.70 3.58 -1.92
C GLY A 40 -7.42 2.89 -2.40
N GLU A 41 -6.28 3.57 -2.42
CA GLU A 41 -5.01 2.97 -2.85
C GLU A 41 -4.52 1.95 -1.83
N PHE A 42 -4.07 0.81 -2.32
CA PHE A 42 -3.48 -0.26 -1.51
C PHE A 42 -2.15 -0.67 -2.11
N ALA A 43 -1.13 -0.83 -1.26
CA ALA A 43 0.19 -1.29 -1.67
C ALA A 43 0.78 -2.27 -0.65
N VAL A 44 1.63 -3.16 -1.14
CA VAL A 44 2.41 -4.07 -0.30
C VAL A 44 3.88 -4.00 -0.70
N MET A 45 4.75 -3.86 0.29
CA MET A 45 6.19 -4.02 0.15
C MET A 45 6.69 -5.18 1.01
N ALA A 46 7.70 -5.90 0.51
CA ALA A 46 8.47 -6.81 1.32
C ALA A 46 9.35 -6.05 2.32
N ASN A 47 9.84 -6.76 3.34
CA ASN A 47 10.75 -6.21 4.34
C ASN A 47 12.08 -5.70 3.76
N ASP A 48 12.46 -6.15 2.56
CA ASP A 48 13.64 -5.72 1.80
C ASP A 48 13.40 -4.46 0.95
N GLY A 49 12.21 -3.86 0.99
CA GLY A 49 11.85 -2.67 0.22
C GLY A 49 11.27 -2.95 -1.17
N ARG A 50 11.17 -4.22 -1.59
CA ARG A 50 10.62 -4.56 -2.91
C ARG A 50 9.10 -4.43 -2.94
N ILE A 51 8.59 -3.67 -3.91
CA ILE A 51 7.15 -3.53 -4.17
C ILE A 51 6.59 -4.87 -4.68
N ARG A 52 5.59 -5.42 -3.99
CA ARG A 52 4.90 -6.66 -4.39
C ARG A 52 3.66 -6.38 -5.22
N THR A 53 2.83 -5.42 -4.79
CA THR A 53 1.59 -5.08 -5.47
C THR A 53 1.13 -3.66 -5.16
N TYR A 54 0.36 -3.08 -6.07
CA TYR A 54 -0.32 -1.81 -5.92
C TYR A 54 -1.60 -1.80 -6.75
N PHE A 55 -2.74 -1.44 -6.16
CA PHE A 55 -4.01 -1.29 -6.88
C PHE A 55 -5.01 -0.49 -6.05
N LYS A 56 -6.14 -0.11 -6.66
CA LYS A 56 -7.24 0.54 -5.95
C LYS A 56 -8.27 -0.48 -5.48
N THR A 57 -8.73 -0.30 -4.24
CA THR A 57 -9.71 -1.16 -3.57
C THR A 57 -10.49 -0.35 -2.53
N ASN A 58 -11.36 -1.01 -1.77
CA ASN A 58 -12.19 -0.38 -0.75
C ASN A 58 -11.74 -0.73 0.68
N TYR A 59 -12.29 0.00 1.65
CA TYR A 59 -11.96 -0.17 3.05
C TYR A 59 -12.30 -1.58 3.60
N ARG A 60 -13.32 -2.26 3.03
CA ARG A 60 -13.66 -3.64 3.44
C ARG A 60 -12.55 -4.63 3.05
N TYR A 61 -11.90 -4.42 1.89
CA TYR A 61 -10.75 -5.22 1.50
C TYR A 61 -9.58 -5.06 2.49
N TRP A 62 -9.30 -3.82 2.90
CA TRP A 62 -8.28 -3.49 3.90
C TRP A 62 -8.51 -4.20 5.24
N LEU A 63 -9.75 -4.19 5.75
CA LEU A 63 -10.09 -4.82 7.02
C LEU A 63 -9.82 -6.33 7.02
N ARG A 64 -9.86 -6.99 5.85
CA ARG A 64 -9.58 -8.43 5.68
C ARG A 64 -8.10 -8.77 5.49
N GLN A 65 -7.23 -7.77 5.31
CA GLN A 65 -5.80 -7.99 5.10
C GLN A 65 -5.04 -8.40 6.36
#